data_AF-A0A0D2Q4I3-F1
#
_entry.id   AF-A0A0D2Q4I3-F1
#
_cell.length_a   1.000
_cell.length_b   1.000
_cell.length_c   1.000
_cell.angle_alpha   90.00
_cell.angle_beta   90.00
_cell.angle_gamma   90.00
#
_symmetry.space_group_name_H-M   'P 1'
#
loop_
_entity.id
_entity.type
_entity.pdbx_description
1 polymer ?
#
loop_
_entity_poly.entity_id
_entity_poly.type
_entity_poly.pdbx_seq_one_letter_code
_entity_poly.pdbx_strand_id
1 'polypeptide(L)'
;MKFPDMVHALKPNPKSHIQENWRILDFFSHHPESLHMFTFLFDDLGVPQDYRHMEGSGVNTYTLINKAGKAHYVKFHWKPTCGVKCLLEDEAIKVGGANHSHATQDLYDSIAAGNYPEWKLFIQTIDPDHEDKFDFDPLDVTKTWPEDILPLQPVGRLVLNKNIDNFFAENEQLAFCPAIVVPGIYYSDDKLLQTRIFSYSDTQRHRLGPNYLQLPANAPKCAHHNNHHEGFMNFMHRDEEINYFPSRYDPVRHAEMFPIPPAVCTGRREKCIIEKENNFKQPGERYRSWAADRQERFICRWVDALSDPRVTHEIRSIWISYWSQADKSVGQKLASRLNVRPSI
;
A
#
# COMPACT_ATOMS: atom_id res chain seq x y z
N MET A 1 -1.53 12.59 -10.03
CA MET A 1 -0.26 12.39 -9.31
C MET A 1 -0.31 13.20 -8.03
N LYS A 2 -0.27 12.56 -6.86
CA LYS A 2 -0.47 13.23 -5.55
C LYS A 2 0.44 12.70 -4.43
N PHE A 3 1.25 11.67 -4.68
CA PHE A 3 2.01 10.99 -3.63
C PHE A 3 3.00 11.91 -2.89
N PRO A 4 3.83 12.75 -3.56
CA PRO A 4 4.70 13.68 -2.83
C PRO A 4 3.93 14.69 -1.98
N ASP A 5 2.84 15.26 -2.49
CA ASP A 5 2.01 16.21 -1.76
C ASP A 5 1.35 15.56 -0.53
N MET A 6 0.82 14.34 -0.70
CA MET A 6 0.28 13.53 0.37
C MET A 6 1.32 13.27 1.46
N VAL A 7 2.54 12.86 1.07
CA VAL A 7 3.64 12.63 2.02
C VAL A 7 4.03 13.93 2.72
N HIS A 8 4.11 15.06 2.01
CA HIS A 8 4.41 16.36 2.63
C HIS A 8 3.35 16.78 3.65
N ALA A 9 2.07 16.54 3.37
CA ALA A 9 0.97 16.81 4.29
C ALA A 9 1.03 15.93 5.55
N LEU A 10 1.39 14.65 5.38
CA LEU A 10 1.50 13.67 6.47
C LEU A 10 2.79 13.81 7.30
N LYS A 11 3.90 14.27 6.70
CA LYS A 11 5.19 14.44 7.39
C LYS A 11 5.19 15.66 8.31
N PRO A 12 6.16 15.76 9.25
CA PRO A 12 6.30 16.93 10.10
C PRO A 12 6.32 18.25 9.32
N ASN A 13 5.71 19.28 9.89
CA ASN A 13 5.64 20.62 9.31
C ASN A 13 7.07 21.14 9.04
N PRO A 14 7.36 21.67 7.83
CA PRO A 14 8.70 22.12 7.47
C PRO A 14 9.22 23.29 8.32
N LYS A 15 8.33 24.03 9.00
CA LYS A 15 8.69 25.14 9.89
C LYS A 15 9.00 24.69 11.32
N SER A 16 8.20 23.78 11.89
CA SER A 16 8.29 23.39 13.31
C SER A 16 8.86 22.00 13.54
N HIS A 17 8.95 21.17 12.50
CA HIS A 17 9.29 19.76 12.58
C HIS A 17 8.35 18.94 13.49
N ILE A 18 7.11 19.40 13.67
CA ILE A 18 6.05 18.70 14.41
C ILE A 18 5.03 18.18 13.41
N GLN A 19 4.58 16.93 13.57
CA GLN A 19 3.46 16.40 12.80
C GLN A 19 2.15 16.97 13.33
N GLU A 20 1.32 17.53 12.46
CA GLU A 20 0.10 18.26 12.84
C GLU A 20 -1.09 17.82 11.99
N ASN A 21 -2.20 17.43 12.62
CA ASN A 21 -3.38 16.90 11.94
C ASN A 21 -4.05 17.90 10.99
N TRP A 22 -4.04 19.20 11.31
CA TRP A 22 -4.68 20.19 10.44
C TRP A 22 -4.09 20.22 9.02
N ARG A 23 -2.79 19.90 8.84
CA ARG A 23 -2.14 19.82 7.52
C ARG A 23 -2.64 18.63 6.70
N ILE A 24 -2.85 17.51 7.38
CA ILE A 24 -3.40 16.29 6.82
C ILE A 24 -4.83 16.55 6.36
N LEU A 25 -5.64 17.13 7.24
CA LEU A 25 -7.05 17.43 6.98
C LEU A 25 -7.26 18.49 5.91
N ASP A 26 -6.38 19.51 5.83
CA ASP A 26 -6.39 20.50 4.75
C ASP A 26 -6.15 19.84 3.38
N PHE A 27 -5.04 19.11 3.24
CA PHE A 27 -4.71 18.44 1.97
C PHE A 27 -5.82 17.49 1.51
N PHE A 28 -6.30 16.63 2.43
CA PHE A 28 -7.32 15.63 2.09
C PHE A 28 -8.74 16.20 1.97
N SER A 29 -9.00 17.43 2.41
CA SER A 29 -10.25 18.14 2.09
C SER A 29 -10.42 18.44 0.59
N HIS A 30 -9.35 18.33 -0.20
CA HIS A 30 -9.38 18.45 -1.66
C HIS A 30 -9.50 17.10 -2.39
N HIS A 31 -9.50 15.98 -1.66
CA HIS A 31 -9.35 14.63 -2.21
C HIS A 31 -10.37 13.67 -1.57
N PRO A 32 -11.66 13.74 -1.98
CA PRO A 32 -12.72 12.90 -1.43
C PRO A 32 -12.44 11.39 -1.57
N GLU A 33 -11.64 10.98 -2.55
CA GLU A 33 -11.22 9.59 -2.77
C GLU A 33 -10.44 9.00 -1.58
N SER A 34 -9.90 9.85 -0.70
CA SER A 34 -9.16 9.42 0.51
C SER A 34 -10.05 8.85 1.61
N LEU A 35 -11.37 9.08 1.54
CA LEU A 35 -12.30 8.80 2.64
C LEU A 35 -12.28 7.34 3.06
N HIS A 36 -12.14 6.42 2.09
CA HIS A 36 -12.11 4.99 2.40
C HIS A 36 -10.85 4.62 3.18
N MET A 37 -9.68 5.12 2.79
CA MET A 37 -8.44 4.93 3.55
C MET A 37 -8.58 5.43 4.98
N PHE A 38 -9.22 6.57 5.19
CA PHE A 38 -9.46 7.11 6.52
C PHE A 38 -10.34 6.24 7.40
N THR A 39 -11.23 5.42 6.83
CA THR A 39 -11.96 4.40 7.60
C THR A 39 -11.08 3.25 8.09
N PHE A 40 -9.86 3.10 7.58
CA PHE A 40 -8.85 2.18 8.15
C PHE A 40 -7.93 2.91 9.12
N LEU A 41 -7.51 4.13 8.78
CA LEU A 41 -6.53 4.88 9.58
C LEU A 41 -7.10 5.37 10.92
N PHE A 42 -8.36 5.79 10.96
CA PHE A 42 -9.04 6.28 12.17
C PHE A 42 -9.83 5.18 12.88
N ASP A 43 -9.68 3.95 12.42
CA ASP A 43 -10.21 2.75 13.05
C ASP A 43 -9.16 2.18 14.01
N ASP A 44 -9.53 1.20 14.84
CA ASP A 44 -8.60 0.53 15.75
C ASP A 44 -7.44 -0.13 14.95
N LEU A 45 -7.73 -0.58 13.72
CA LEU A 45 -6.71 -1.09 12.78
C LEU A 45 -5.60 -0.08 12.45
N GLY A 46 -5.82 1.22 12.70
CA GLY A 46 -4.85 2.27 12.48
C GLY A 46 -3.60 2.16 13.37
N VAL A 47 -3.70 1.43 14.50
CA VAL A 47 -2.57 1.17 15.41
C VAL A 47 -2.48 -0.34 15.69
N PRO A 48 -1.85 -1.12 14.80
CA PRO A 48 -1.56 -2.53 15.08
C PRO A 48 -0.71 -2.67 16.35
N GLN A 49 -0.97 -3.73 17.11
CA GLN A 49 -0.22 -4.00 18.35
C GLN A 49 1.26 -4.30 18.09
N ASP A 50 1.53 -5.06 17.04
CA ASP A 50 2.85 -5.46 16.62
C ASP A 50 2.78 -5.93 15.15
N TYR A 51 3.93 -6.30 14.59
CA TYR A 51 3.98 -6.72 13.20
C TYR A 51 3.34 -8.09 12.94
N ARG A 52 3.15 -8.94 13.95
CA ARG A 52 2.68 -10.33 13.76
C ARG A 52 1.16 -10.41 13.74
N HIS A 53 0.48 -9.53 14.46
CA HIS A 53 -0.98 -9.46 14.54
C HIS A 53 -1.59 -8.45 13.56
N MET A 54 -0.96 -8.22 12.40
CA MET A 54 -1.49 -7.34 11.36
C MET A 54 -1.75 -8.10 10.05
N GLU A 55 -2.76 -7.64 9.31
CA GLU A 55 -3.00 -8.09 7.95
C GLU A 55 -1.97 -7.47 6.98
N GLY A 56 -1.74 -8.15 5.86
CA GLY A 56 -1.00 -7.59 4.72
C GLY A 56 -1.90 -7.54 3.49
N SER A 57 -1.71 -6.52 2.66
CA SER A 57 -2.48 -6.33 1.42
C SER A 57 -1.56 -5.93 0.27
N GLY A 58 -1.79 -6.48 -0.91
CA GLY A 58 -1.16 -6.00 -2.15
C GLY A 58 -1.63 -4.60 -2.55
N VAL A 59 -2.82 -4.21 -2.08
CA VAL A 59 -3.52 -2.94 -2.30
C VAL A 59 -3.90 -2.74 -3.77
N ASN A 60 -2.91 -2.57 -4.64
CA ASN A 60 -3.13 -2.44 -6.09
C ASN A 60 -3.64 -3.75 -6.69
N THR A 61 -4.40 -3.61 -7.77
CA THR A 61 -4.73 -4.72 -8.66
C THR A 61 -3.52 -5.02 -9.53
N TYR A 62 -3.15 -6.30 -9.65
CA TYR A 62 -2.16 -6.81 -10.61
C TYR A 62 -2.85 -7.69 -11.65
N THR A 63 -2.09 -8.26 -12.57
CA THR A 63 -2.57 -9.25 -13.54
C THR A 63 -1.88 -10.59 -13.33
N LEU A 64 -2.63 -11.68 -13.24
CA LEU A 64 -2.13 -13.05 -13.40
C LEU A 64 -2.27 -13.50 -14.85
N ILE A 65 -1.20 -14.04 -15.43
CA ILE A 65 -1.19 -14.52 -16.81
C ILE A 65 -0.89 -16.02 -16.83
N ASN A 66 -1.79 -16.80 -17.40
CA ASN A 66 -1.61 -18.25 -17.50
C ASN A 66 -0.78 -18.66 -18.73
N LYS A 67 -0.46 -19.96 -18.86
CA LYS A 67 0.31 -20.52 -19.98
C LYS A 67 -0.29 -20.28 -21.37
N ALA A 68 -1.61 -20.08 -21.46
CA ALA A 68 -2.30 -19.77 -22.70
C ALA A 68 -2.35 -18.27 -23.02
N GLY A 69 -1.77 -17.43 -22.16
CA GLY A 69 -1.79 -15.97 -22.29
C GLY A 69 -3.07 -15.29 -21.84
N LYS A 70 -4.00 -16.01 -21.17
CA LYS A 70 -5.20 -15.38 -20.59
C LYS A 70 -4.82 -14.62 -19.30
N ALA A 71 -5.19 -13.35 -19.25
CA ALA A 71 -5.05 -12.47 -18.09
C ALA A 71 -6.26 -12.55 -17.16
N HIS A 72 -6.01 -12.43 -15.85
CA HIS A 72 -7.01 -12.13 -14.82
C HIS A 72 -6.48 -11.02 -13.93
N TYR A 73 -7.30 -10.06 -13.56
CA TYR A 73 -6.97 -9.14 -12.49
C TYR A 73 -6.88 -9.90 -11.16
N VAL A 74 -5.95 -9.50 -10.29
CA VAL A 74 -5.72 -10.12 -8.98
C VAL A 74 -5.48 -9.10 -7.88
N LYS A 75 -6.01 -9.35 -6.69
CA LYS A 75 -5.58 -8.74 -5.43
C LYS A 75 -5.01 -9.81 -4.49
N PHE A 76 -3.96 -9.45 -3.75
CA PHE A 76 -3.27 -10.34 -2.80
C PHE A 76 -3.58 -9.95 -1.36
N HIS A 77 -3.86 -10.94 -0.51
CA HIS A 77 -4.26 -10.74 0.88
C HIS A 77 -3.47 -11.68 1.79
N TRP A 78 -2.88 -11.14 2.84
CA TRP A 78 -2.16 -11.89 3.86
C TRP A 78 -2.92 -11.82 5.17
N LYS A 79 -3.40 -12.97 5.65
CA LYS A 79 -4.15 -13.07 6.92
C LYS A 79 -3.25 -13.68 8.01
N PRO A 80 -3.00 -12.98 9.13
CA PRO A 80 -2.16 -13.49 10.21
C PRO A 80 -2.84 -14.69 10.87
N THR A 81 -2.07 -15.74 11.12
CA THR A 81 -2.59 -16.96 11.78
C THR A 81 -2.82 -16.76 13.28
N CYS A 82 -2.13 -15.82 13.92
CA CYS A 82 -2.33 -15.44 15.31
C CYS A 82 -3.48 -14.42 15.53
N GLY A 83 -4.23 -14.10 14.46
CA GLY A 83 -5.32 -13.13 14.49
C GLY A 83 -4.84 -11.68 14.44
N VAL A 84 -5.79 -10.76 14.30
CA VAL A 84 -5.52 -9.32 14.26
C VAL A 84 -5.66 -8.72 15.65
N LYS A 85 -4.70 -7.90 16.07
CA LYS A 85 -4.71 -7.19 17.35
C LYS A 85 -4.20 -5.76 17.17
N CYS A 86 -4.83 -4.85 17.89
CA CYS A 86 -4.60 -3.42 17.80
C CYS A 86 -4.53 -2.82 19.21
N LEU A 87 -3.90 -1.65 19.31
CA LEU A 87 -3.86 -0.85 20.53
C LEU A 87 -4.94 0.23 20.46
N LEU A 88 -5.66 0.42 21.57
CA LEU A 88 -6.45 1.63 21.76
C LEU A 88 -5.53 2.79 22.17
N GLU A 89 -6.04 4.02 22.15
CA GLU A 89 -5.25 5.25 22.34
C GLU A 89 -4.41 5.23 23.63
N ASP A 90 -5.03 4.90 24.76
CA ASP A 90 -4.36 4.86 26.07
C ASP A 90 -3.27 3.78 26.11
N GLU A 91 -3.51 2.65 25.45
CA GLU A 91 -2.55 1.56 25.33
C GLU A 91 -1.38 1.97 24.43
N ALA A 92 -1.66 2.64 23.31
CA ALA A 92 -0.66 3.13 22.38
C ALA A 92 0.25 4.18 23.04
N ILE A 93 -0.31 5.10 23.84
CA ILE A 93 0.47 6.07 24.62
C ILE A 93 1.38 5.36 25.62
N LYS A 94 0.85 4.37 26.34
CA LYS A 94 1.62 3.62 27.34
C LYS A 94 2.73 2.79 26.70
N VAL A 95 2.40 2.01 25.67
CA VAL A 95 3.34 1.12 24.97
C VAL A 95 4.40 1.94 24.25
N GLY A 96 3.99 2.96 23.48
CA GLY A 96 4.92 3.83 22.75
C GLY A 96 5.81 4.67 23.68
N GLY A 97 5.27 5.13 24.82
CA GLY A 97 6.04 5.84 25.84
C GLY A 97 7.03 4.95 26.59
N ALA A 98 6.73 3.66 26.76
CA ALA A 98 7.62 2.71 27.41
C ALA A 98 8.68 2.14 26.45
N ASN A 99 8.32 1.88 25.20
CA ASN A 99 9.21 1.28 24.21
C ASN A 99 8.83 1.69 22.77
N HIS A 100 9.61 2.62 22.22
CA HIS A 100 9.43 3.09 20.84
C HIS A 100 9.73 2.00 19.77
N SER A 101 10.31 0.87 20.17
CA SER A 101 10.66 -0.27 19.31
C SER A 101 9.85 -1.54 19.61
N HIS A 102 8.73 -1.44 20.34
CA HIS A 102 7.95 -2.59 20.81
C HIS A 102 7.60 -3.61 19.71
N ALA A 103 7.16 -3.17 18.52
CA ALA A 103 6.80 -4.08 17.43
C ALA A 103 8.02 -4.80 16.83
N THR A 104 9.16 -4.11 16.72
CA THR A 104 10.43 -4.71 16.29
C THR A 104 10.93 -5.72 17.32
N GLN A 105 10.87 -5.38 18.61
CA GLN A 105 11.24 -6.28 19.69
C GLN A 105 10.36 -7.53 19.70
N ASP A 106 9.04 -7.38 19.62
CA ASP A 106 8.09 -8.49 19.57
C ASP A 106 8.40 -9.47 18.42
N LEU A 107 8.66 -8.96 17.21
CA LEU A 107 9.01 -9.80 16.07
C LEU A 107 10.32 -10.56 16.30
N TYR A 108 11.35 -9.85 16.75
CA TYR A 108 12.68 -10.43 17.00
C TYR A 108 12.62 -11.51 18.08
N ASP A 109 12.03 -11.20 19.24
CA ASP A 109 11.93 -12.11 20.39
C ASP A 109 11.07 -13.32 20.06
N SER A 110 9.99 -13.14 19.28
CA SER A 110 9.13 -14.25 18.85
C SER A 110 9.88 -15.24 17.95
N ILE A 111 10.66 -14.75 16.99
CA ILE A 111 11.47 -15.60 16.12
C ILE A 111 12.58 -16.29 16.93
N ALA A 112 13.25 -15.57 17.83
CA ALA A 112 14.29 -16.13 18.69
C ALA A 112 13.77 -17.23 19.63
N ALA A 113 12.52 -17.09 20.10
CA ALA A 113 11.85 -18.08 20.94
C ALA A 113 11.26 -19.28 20.16
N GLY A 114 11.40 -19.32 18.82
CA GLY A 114 10.80 -20.36 17.97
C GLY A 114 9.29 -20.19 17.71
N ASN A 115 8.71 -19.07 18.15
CA ASN A 115 7.31 -18.70 17.94
C ASN A 115 7.15 -17.97 16.59
N TYR A 116 7.38 -18.68 15.50
CA TYR A 116 7.42 -18.11 14.16
C TYR A 116 6.06 -17.57 13.73
N PRO A 117 5.95 -16.26 13.40
CA PRO A 117 4.71 -15.74 12.86
C PRO A 117 4.45 -16.26 11.45
N GLU A 118 3.18 -16.54 11.17
CA GLU A 118 2.74 -17.03 9.88
C GLU A 118 1.55 -16.24 9.34
N TRP A 119 1.54 -16.04 8.02
CA TRP A 119 0.41 -15.49 7.27
C TRP A 119 -0.05 -16.45 6.19
N LYS A 120 -1.36 -16.62 6.06
CA LYS A 120 -1.97 -17.31 4.92
C LYS A 120 -2.14 -16.33 3.76
N LEU A 121 -1.68 -16.72 2.56
CA LEU A 121 -1.90 -15.98 1.32
C LEU A 121 -3.23 -16.39 0.71
N PHE A 122 -4.03 -15.37 0.39
CA PHE A 122 -5.23 -15.49 -0.41
C PHE A 122 -5.16 -14.56 -1.61
N ILE A 123 -5.92 -14.90 -2.65
CA ILE A 123 -6.16 -14.03 -3.79
C ILE A 123 -7.65 -13.86 -4.05
N GLN A 124 -8.02 -12.72 -4.63
CA GLN A 124 -9.27 -12.55 -5.36
C GLN A 124 -8.92 -12.37 -6.84
N THR A 125 -9.80 -12.80 -7.75
CA THR A 125 -9.58 -12.67 -9.19
C THR A 125 -10.80 -12.11 -9.91
N ILE A 126 -10.58 -11.22 -10.88
CA ILE A 126 -11.61 -10.69 -11.78
C ILE A 126 -11.19 -10.97 -13.23
N ASP A 127 -12.12 -11.42 -14.07
CA ASP A 127 -11.91 -11.44 -15.52
C ASP A 127 -11.96 -9.98 -16.03
N PRO A 128 -10.96 -9.46 -16.75
CA PRO A 128 -10.98 -8.08 -17.26
C PRO A 128 -12.24 -7.73 -18.05
N ASP A 129 -12.86 -8.71 -18.74
CA ASP A 129 -14.13 -8.51 -19.46
C ASP A 129 -15.33 -8.20 -18.52
N HIS A 130 -15.14 -8.36 -17.20
CA HIS A 130 -16.13 -8.08 -16.17
C HIS A 130 -15.90 -6.74 -15.45
N GLU A 131 -14.89 -5.96 -15.85
CA GLU A 131 -14.59 -4.66 -15.23
C GLU A 131 -15.84 -3.76 -15.16
N ASP A 132 -16.63 -3.76 -16.24
CA ASP A 132 -17.84 -2.93 -16.33
C ASP A 132 -19.04 -3.42 -15.53
N LYS A 133 -18.97 -4.60 -14.92
CA LYS A 133 -20.07 -5.15 -14.11
C LYS A 133 -20.12 -4.57 -12.70
N PHE A 134 -19.09 -3.85 -12.27
CA PHE A 134 -18.99 -3.25 -10.95
C PHE A 134 -19.34 -1.75 -11.00
N ASP A 135 -19.88 -1.24 -9.90
CA ASP A 135 -20.17 0.19 -9.72
C ASP A 135 -18.95 0.99 -9.20
N PHE A 136 -17.78 0.36 -9.23
CA PHE A 136 -16.47 0.93 -8.95
C PHE A 136 -15.49 0.41 -10.00
N ASP A 137 -14.39 1.13 -10.20
CA ASP A 137 -13.28 0.68 -11.04
C ASP A 137 -12.42 -0.35 -10.26
N PRO A 138 -12.29 -1.61 -10.71
CA PRO A 138 -11.44 -2.61 -10.06
C PRO A 138 -9.96 -2.26 -9.98
N LEU A 139 -9.49 -1.31 -10.80
CA LEU A 139 -8.12 -0.78 -10.83
C LEU A 139 -7.96 0.47 -9.97
N ASP A 140 -9.04 1.00 -9.39
CA ASP A 140 -8.99 2.07 -8.41
C ASP A 140 -8.47 1.56 -7.07
N VAL A 141 -7.28 2.02 -6.70
CA VAL A 141 -6.58 1.67 -5.46
C VAL A 141 -7.33 2.09 -4.19
N THR A 142 -8.29 3.01 -4.28
CA THR A 142 -9.13 3.42 -3.14
C THR A 142 -10.27 2.43 -2.87
N LYS A 143 -10.41 1.39 -3.70
CA LYS A 143 -11.48 0.39 -3.62
C LYS A 143 -10.99 -0.98 -3.16
N THR A 144 -11.78 -1.61 -2.29
CA THR A 144 -11.68 -3.05 -2.00
C THR A 144 -12.61 -3.83 -2.92
N TRP A 145 -12.31 -5.12 -3.11
CA TRP A 145 -13.21 -6.04 -3.80
C TRP A 145 -14.03 -6.78 -2.74
N PRO A 146 -15.37 -6.66 -2.74
CA PRO A 146 -16.21 -7.26 -1.70
C PRO A 146 -16.02 -8.78 -1.64
N GLU A 147 -15.65 -9.31 -0.47
CA GLU A 147 -15.34 -10.74 -0.28
C GLU A 147 -16.59 -11.65 -0.41
N ASP A 148 -17.79 -11.10 -0.24
CA ASP A 148 -19.07 -11.79 -0.46
C ASP A 148 -19.41 -11.98 -1.94
N ILE A 149 -18.88 -11.12 -2.82
CA ILE A 149 -19.05 -11.21 -4.27
C ILE A 149 -17.86 -11.92 -4.92
N LEU A 150 -16.65 -11.63 -4.44
CA LEU A 150 -15.38 -12.15 -4.95
C LEU A 150 -14.66 -12.87 -3.79
N PRO A 151 -14.98 -14.14 -3.51
CA PRO A 151 -14.45 -14.82 -2.33
C PRO A 151 -12.93 -15.02 -2.39
N LEU A 152 -12.31 -14.98 -1.21
CA LEU A 152 -10.88 -15.26 -1.03
C LEU A 152 -10.55 -16.70 -1.42
N GLN A 153 -9.54 -16.87 -2.26
CA GLN A 153 -9.03 -18.16 -2.72
C GLN A 153 -7.68 -18.44 -2.04
N PRO A 154 -7.53 -19.55 -1.29
CA PRO A 154 -6.27 -19.85 -0.61
C PRO A 154 -5.17 -20.24 -1.59
N VAL A 155 -3.96 -19.73 -1.37
CA VAL A 155 -2.78 -20.03 -2.22
C VAL A 155 -1.69 -20.74 -1.44
N GLY A 156 -1.32 -20.23 -0.26
CA GLY A 156 -0.18 -20.75 0.48
C GLY A 156 0.03 -20.04 1.82
N ARG A 157 1.26 -20.10 2.34
CA ARG A 157 1.63 -19.44 3.60
C ARG A 157 3.05 -18.88 3.58
N LEU A 158 3.27 -17.83 4.34
CA LEU A 158 4.57 -17.24 4.64
C LEU A 158 4.87 -17.49 6.12
N VAL A 159 6.07 -17.95 6.43
CA VAL A 159 6.58 -18.13 7.80
C VAL A 159 7.86 -17.34 7.94
N LEU A 160 7.94 -16.46 8.93
CA LEU A 160 9.19 -15.80 9.27
C LEU A 160 9.88 -16.58 10.39
N ASN A 161 10.96 -17.29 10.06
CA ASN A 161 11.60 -18.25 10.96
C ASN A 161 13.08 -17.98 11.26
N LYS A 162 13.63 -16.87 10.76
CA LYS A 162 15.02 -16.48 11.00
C LYS A 162 15.11 -14.96 11.15
N ASN A 163 15.83 -14.52 12.19
CA ASN A 163 16.22 -13.11 12.36
C ASN A 163 17.43 -12.80 11.50
N ILE A 164 17.53 -11.54 11.08
CA ILE A 164 18.71 -11.01 10.39
C ILE A 164 19.93 -11.05 11.33
N ASP A 165 21.09 -11.27 10.74
CA ASP A 165 22.38 -11.29 11.44
C ASP A 165 22.91 -9.84 11.61
N ASN A 166 22.63 -8.95 10.65
CA ASN A 166 22.96 -7.53 10.74
C ASN A 166 21.85 -6.61 10.23
N PHE A 167 21.33 -5.74 11.10
CA PHE A 167 20.23 -4.83 10.77
C PHE A 167 20.52 -3.92 9.57
N PHE A 168 21.71 -3.31 9.53
CA PHE A 168 22.01 -2.35 8.48
C PHE A 168 22.15 -3.03 7.11
N ALA A 169 22.92 -4.12 7.06
CA ALA A 169 23.20 -4.83 5.80
C ALA A 169 21.98 -5.57 5.24
N GLU A 170 21.08 -6.08 6.09
CA GLU A 170 19.97 -6.93 5.65
C GLU A 170 18.60 -6.26 5.69
N ASN A 171 18.39 -5.26 6.56
CA ASN A 171 17.10 -4.57 6.66
C ASN A 171 17.17 -3.12 6.16
N GLU A 172 18.14 -2.32 6.62
CA GLU A 172 18.24 -0.91 6.19
C GLU A 172 18.59 -0.79 4.69
N GLN A 173 19.43 -1.70 4.19
CA GLN A 173 19.81 -1.76 2.77
C GLN A 173 18.84 -2.56 1.88
N LEU A 174 17.77 -3.09 2.45
CA LEU A 174 16.78 -3.86 1.71
C LEU A 174 16.03 -2.97 0.70
N ALA A 175 15.73 -3.53 -0.47
CA ALA A 175 15.12 -2.80 -1.58
C ALA A 175 14.02 -3.62 -2.27
N PHE A 176 12.76 -3.31 -1.96
CA PHE A 176 11.59 -3.86 -2.65
C PHE A 176 11.12 -2.92 -3.74
N CYS A 177 10.75 -3.42 -4.92
CA CYS A 177 10.19 -2.58 -5.99
C CYS A 177 9.00 -3.29 -6.66
N PRO A 178 7.82 -2.64 -6.77
CA PRO A 178 6.67 -3.21 -7.47
C PRO A 178 6.93 -3.56 -8.95
N ALA A 179 7.97 -2.99 -9.58
CA ALA A 179 8.39 -3.32 -10.94
C ALA A 179 9.18 -4.63 -11.05
N ILE A 180 9.56 -5.25 -9.93
CA ILE A 180 10.27 -6.54 -9.94
C ILE A 180 9.20 -7.63 -9.84
N VAL A 181 8.61 -7.96 -10.98
CA VAL A 181 7.65 -9.08 -11.14
C VAL A 181 8.34 -10.30 -11.75
N VAL A 182 7.65 -11.44 -11.68
CA VAL A 182 8.10 -12.71 -12.27
C VAL A 182 7.10 -13.17 -13.33
N PRO A 183 7.52 -13.99 -14.32
CA PRO A 183 6.62 -14.53 -15.33
C PRO A 183 5.33 -15.11 -14.74
N GLY A 184 4.19 -14.69 -15.29
CA GLY A 184 2.85 -15.02 -14.78
C GLY A 184 2.23 -13.97 -13.87
N ILE A 185 2.99 -12.96 -13.42
CA ILE A 185 2.49 -11.77 -12.74
C ILE A 185 2.88 -10.54 -13.56
N TYR A 186 1.93 -9.65 -13.80
CA TYR A 186 2.15 -8.42 -14.54
C TYR A 186 1.37 -7.25 -13.95
N TYR A 187 1.60 -6.05 -14.46
CA TYR A 187 0.96 -4.83 -13.98
C TYR A 187 -0.49 -4.75 -14.46
N SER A 188 -1.30 -3.98 -13.74
CA SER A 188 -2.57 -3.45 -14.24
C SER A 188 -2.41 -1.97 -14.61
N ASP A 189 -3.47 -1.37 -15.13
CA ASP A 189 -3.51 0.06 -15.48
C ASP A 189 -3.85 0.99 -14.30
N ASP A 190 -3.80 0.49 -13.06
CA ASP A 190 -3.91 1.29 -11.84
C ASP A 190 -2.89 2.44 -11.86
N LYS A 191 -3.42 3.67 -11.90
CA LYS A 191 -2.62 4.91 -12.05
C LYS A 191 -1.60 5.09 -10.93
N LEU A 192 -1.87 4.62 -9.70
CA LEU A 192 -0.91 4.68 -8.61
C LEU A 192 0.18 3.63 -8.80
N LEU A 193 -0.18 2.38 -9.15
CA LEU A 193 0.78 1.31 -9.43
C LEU A 193 1.77 1.74 -10.52
N GLN A 194 1.29 2.33 -11.61
CA GLN A 194 2.11 2.82 -12.73
C GLN A 194 3.14 3.89 -12.30
N THR A 195 2.88 4.64 -11.24
CA THR A 195 3.90 5.57 -10.69
C THR A 195 4.89 4.88 -9.75
N ARG A 196 4.44 3.86 -9.00
CA ARG A 196 5.27 3.09 -8.08
C ARG A 196 6.31 2.25 -8.81
N ILE A 197 5.97 1.67 -9.96
CA ILE A 197 6.93 0.88 -10.76
C ILE A 197 8.17 1.71 -11.18
N PHE A 198 8.04 3.04 -11.31
CA PHE A 198 9.17 3.93 -11.52
C PHE A 198 9.84 4.35 -10.20
N SER A 199 9.05 4.84 -9.24
CA SER A 199 9.55 5.58 -8.08
C SER A 199 10.50 4.78 -7.18
N TYR A 200 10.27 3.48 -7.01
CA TYR A 200 11.06 2.66 -6.07
C TYR A 200 12.49 2.46 -6.54
N SER A 201 12.69 2.01 -7.79
CA SER A 201 14.04 1.82 -8.33
C SER A 201 14.78 3.16 -8.49
N ASP A 202 14.07 4.25 -8.78
CA ASP A 202 14.65 5.59 -8.80
C ASP A 202 15.22 5.99 -7.42
N THR A 203 14.40 5.95 -6.37
CA THR A 203 14.88 6.31 -5.02
C THR A 203 15.93 5.31 -4.49
N GLN A 204 15.88 4.03 -4.87
CA GLN A 204 16.88 3.03 -4.48
C GLN A 204 18.25 3.31 -5.09
N ARG A 205 18.32 3.70 -6.36
CA ARG A 205 19.58 4.11 -7.00
C ARG A 205 20.21 5.31 -6.29
N HIS A 206 19.39 6.26 -5.84
CA HIS A 206 19.86 7.38 -5.03
C HIS A 206 20.32 6.94 -3.63
N ARG A 207 19.49 6.16 -2.91
CA ARG A 207 19.70 5.78 -1.51
C ARG A 207 20.84 4.78 -1.30
N LEU A 208 21.00 3.82 -2.21
CA LEU A 208 21.89 2.67 -2.07
C LEU A 208 22.95 2.57 -3.18
N GLY A 209 22.91 3.47 -4.16
CA GLY A 209 23.80 3.48 -5.31
C GLY A 209 23.30 2.64 -6.50
N PRO A 210 23.95 2.76 -7.67
CA PRO A 210 23.49 2.11 -8.91
C PRO A 210 23.55 0.58 -8.85
N ASN A 211 24.44 0.02 -8.02
CA ASN A 211 24.68 -1.41 -7.89
C ASN A 211 23.93 -2.06 -6.69
N TYR A 212 22.88 -1.42 -6.15
CA TYR A 212 22.18 -1.90 -4.95
C TYR A 212 21.60 -3.32 -5.04
N LEU A 213 21.31 -3.80 -6.25
CA LEU A 213 20.86 -5.17 -6.51
C LEU A 213 21.97 -6.22 -6.34
N GLN A 214 23.24 -5.81 -6.23
CA GLN A 214 24.35 -6.71 -5.91
C GLN A 214 24.46 -6.98 -4.41
N LEU A 215 23.87 -6.13 -3.56
CA LEU A 215 23.89 -6.33 -2.10
C LEU A 215 23.26 -7.68 -1.74
N PRO A 216 23.85 -8.49 -0.83
CA PRO A 216 23.41 -9.85 -0.58
C PRO A 216 21.91 -10.02 -0.28
N ALA A 217 21.31 -9.07 0.44
CA ALA A 217 19.88 -9.08 0.77
C ALA A 217 18.96 -8.81 -0.45
N ASN A 218 19.47 -8.14 -1.48
CA ASN A 218 18.74 -7.75 -2.69
C ASN A 218 19.06 -8.65 -3.90
N ALA A 219 20.16 -9.39 -3.84
CA ALA A 219 20.64 -10.21 -4.95
C ALA A 219 19.65 -11.34 -5.28
N PRO A 220 19.32 -11.55 -6.57
CA PRO A 220 18.45 -12.64 -6.96
C PRO A 220 19.12 -13.99 -6.65
N LYS A 221 18.33 -14.97 -6.20
CA LYS A 221 18.80 -16.34 -5.97
C LYS A 221 18.94 -17.16 -7.26
N CYS A 222 18.33 -16.70 -8.36
CA CYS A 222 18.45 -17.34 -9.66
C CYS A 222 19.68 -16.83 -10.41
N ALA A 223 20.13 -17.62 -11.39
CA ALA A 223 21.15 -17.17 -12.32
C ALA A 223 20.64 -15.94 -13.08
N HIS A 224 21.49 -14.92 -13.17
CA HIS A 224 21.22 -13.71 -13.93
C HIS A 224 22.44 -13.37 -14.77
N HIS A 225 22.21 -12.95 -16.02
CA HIS A 225 23.25 -12.52 -16.94
C HIS A 225 22.78 -11.23 -17.62
N ASN A 226 23.60 -10.18 -17.53
CA ASN A 226 23.30 -8.90 -18.14
C ASN A 226 24.58 -8.18 -18.57
N ASN A 227 24.37 -7.17 -19.42
CA ASN A 227 25.43 -6.32 -19.95
C ASN A 227 25.60 -5.02 -19.15
N HIS A 228 25.16 -4.97 -17.88
CA HIS A 228 25.41 -3.81 -17.03
C HIS A 228 26.83 -3.89 -16.45
N HIS A 229 27.64 -2.87 -16.68
CA HIS A 229 29.03 -2.77 -16.19
C HIS A 229 29.22 -1.50 -15.35
N GLU A 230 30.31 -1.46 -14.58
CA GLU A 230 30.79 -0.29 -13.84
C GLU A 230 29.83 0.18 -12.71
N GLY A 231 29.75 1.49 -12.47
CA GLY A 231 28.98 2.10 -11.38
C GLY A 231 29.71 2.11 -10.04
N PHE A 232 29.32 3.03 -9.17
CA PHE A 232 29.91 3.17 -7.84
C PHE A 232 29.78 1.86 -7.04
N MET A 233 30.86 1.49 -6.34
CA MET A 233 30.95 0.27 -5.52
C MET A 233 30.56 -1.02 -6.27
N ASN A 234 30.89 -1.12 -7.56
CA ASN A 234 30.85 -2.42 -8.24
C ASN A 234 31.96 -3.31 -7.71
N PHE A 235 31.61 -4.36 -6.96
CA PHE A 235 32.55 -5.30 -6.36
C PHE A 235 32.55 -6.66 -7.07
N MET A 236 31.80 -6.80 -8.17
CA MET A 236 31.77 -8.02 -8.97
C MET A 236 33.05 -8.13 -9.79
N HIS A 237 33.70 -9.28 -9.74
CA HIS A 237 34.74 -9.62 -10.71
C HIS A 237 34.08 -9.95 -12.05
N ARG A 238 34.52 -9.28 -13.11
CA ARG A 238 34.06 -9.44 -14.48
C ARG A 238 35.28 -9.37 -15.40
N ASP A 239 35.54 -10.45 -16.12
CA ASP A 239 36.65 -10.59 -17.09
C ASP A 239 36.15 -10.75 -18.53
N GLU A 240 34.84 -10.54 -18.76
CA GLU A 240 34.23 -10.66 -20.08
C GLU A 240 34.66 -9.52 -21.01
N GLU A 241 35.02 -9.85 -22.26
CA GLU A 241 35.38 -8.86 -23.29
C GLU A 241 34.16 -8.21 -23.97
N ILE A 242 32.97 -8.80 -23.78
CA ILE A 242 31.74 -8.41 -24.49
C ILE A 242 30.71 -7.91 -23.47
N ASN A 243 30.31 -6.65 -23.61
CA ASN A 243 29.28 -6.00 -22.79
C ASN A 243 28.13 -5.43 -23.64
N TYR A 244 27.90 -6.03 -24.81
CA TYR A 244 26.86 -5.61 -25.76
C TYR A 244 26.16 -6.83 -26.36
N PHE A 245 24.93 -6.64 -26.85
CA PHE A 245 24.14 -7.68 -27.48
C PHE A 245 23.38 -7.11 -28.68
N PRO A 246 23.32 -7.80 -29.84
CA PRO A 246 23.91 -9.11 -30.12
C PRO A 246 25.43 -9.06 -30.39
N SER A 247 26.12 -10.18 -30.19
CA SER A 247 27.55 -10.34 -30.50
C SER A 247 27.82 -11.69 -31.18
N ARG A 248 28.90 -11.77 -31.98
CA ARG A 248 29.41 -13.03 -32.54
C ARG A 248 30.45 -13.71 -31.64
N TYR A 249 30.95 -12.99 -30.65
CA TYR A 249 31.99 -13.45 -29.72
C TYR A 249 31.42 -13.89 -28.36
N ASP A 250 30.14 -13.58 -28.11
CA ASP A 250 29.40 -14.03 -26.94
C ASP A 250 28.07 -14.66 -27.37
N PRO A 251 27.92 -16.01 -27.32
CA PRO A 251 26.77 -16.73 -27.85
C PRO A 251 25.55 -16.72 -26.89
N VAL A 252 25.29 -15.61 -26.21
CA VAL A 252 24.09 -15.45 -25.36
C VAL A 252 22.83 -15.33 -26.21
N ARG A 253 21.67 -15.60 -25.59
CA ARG A 253 20.34 -15.51 -26.20
C ARG A 253 19.41 -14.63 -25.38
N HIS A 254 18.36 -14.12 -26.02
CA HIS A 254 17.24 -13.53 -25.28
C HIS A 254 16.63 -14.57 -24.32
N ALA A 255 16.17 -14.07 -23.17
CA ALA A 255 15.37 -14.86 -22.24
C ALA A 255 14.11 -15.42 -22.92
N GLU A 256 13.59 -16.52 -22.39
CA GLU A 256 12.34 -17.10 -22.88
C GLU A 256 11.21 -16.08 -22.75
N MET A 257 10.45 -15.91 -23.84
CA MET A 257 9.28 -15.06 -23.82
C MET A 257 8.13 -15.80 -23.16
N PHE A 258 7.52 -15.15 -22.19
CA PHE A 258 6.27 -15.58 -21.62
C PHE A 258 5.13 -14.77 -22.25
N PRO A 259 3.94 -15.37 -22.45
CA PRO A 259 2.82 -14.65 -23.01
C PRO A 259 2.52 -13.41 -22.17
N ILE A 260 2.48 -12.25 -22.81
CA ILE A 260 1.89 -11.04 -22.25
C ILE A 260 0.77 -10.68 -23.23
N PRO A 261 -0.51 -10.75 -22.82
CA PRO A 261 -1.61 -10.48 -23.73
C PRO A 261 -1.49 -9.05 -24.28
N PRO A 262 -1.58 -8.86 -25.61
CA PRO A 262 -1.59 -7.53 -26.19
C PRO A 262 -2.86 -6.79 -25.75
N ALA A 263 -2.74 -5.49 -25.50
CA ALA A 263 -3.87 -4.62 -25.21
C ALA A 263 -4.08 -3.62 -26.36
N VAL A 264 -5.34 -3.44 -26.78
CA VAL A 264 -5.71 -2.39 -27.73
C VAL A 264 -6.04 -1.14 -26.92
N CYS A 265 -5.16 -0.15 -26.94
CA CYS A 265 -5.41 1.13 -26.27
C CYS A 265 -6.22 2.06 -27.18
N THR A 266 -7.42 2.42 -26.77
CA THR A 266 -8.29 3.38 -27.47
C THR A 266 -8.51 4.66 -26.65
N GLY A 267 -8.93 5.75 -27.28
CA GLY A 267 -9.29 7.00 -26.60
C GLY A 267 -8.38 8.17 -26.95
N ARG A 268 -8.49 9.27 -26.20
CA ARG A 268 -7.71 10.49 -26.38
C ARG A 268 -6.57 10.53 -25.37
N ARG A 269 -5.39 10.99 -25.79
CA ARG A 269 -4.27 11.23 -24.88
C ARG A 269 -4.54 12.46 -24.01
N GLU A 270 -4.94 12.24 -22.77
CA GLU A 270 -5.28 13.32 -21.83
C GLU A 270 -4.89 13.01 -20.38
N LYS A 271 -4.98 14.02 -19.51
CA LYS A 271 -4.86 13.88 -18.06
C LYS A 271 -6.26 13.93 -17.46
N CYS A 272 -6.80 12.77 -17.09
CA CYS A 272 -8.14 12.65 -16.56
C CYS A 272 -8.17 11.87 -15.23
N ILE A 273 -9.22 12.12 -14.45
CA ILE A 273 -9.67 11.22 -13.38
C ILE A 273 -10.34 9.99 -14.00
N ILE A 274 -10.51 8.92 -13.23
CA ILE A 274 -11.28 7.76 -13.66
C ILE A 274 -12.78 8.08 -13.67
N GLU A 275 -13.60 7.34 -14.41
CA GLU A 275 -15.04 7.63 -14.49
C GLU A 275 -15.81 7.18 -13.24
N LYS A 276 -15.53 5.96 -12.74
CA LYS A 276 -16.25 5.34 -11.61
C LYS A 276 -15.58 5.63 -10.27
N GLU A 277 -15.35 6.90 -9.95
CA GLU A 277 -14.68 7.30 -8.71
C GLU A 277 -15.39 6.79 -7.45
N ASN A 278 -16.73 6.84 -7.39
CA ASN A 278 -17.55 6.30 -6.30
C ASN A 278 -16.95 6.47 -4.88
N ASN A 279 -16.58 7.71 -4.54
CA ASN A 279 -15.73 8.02 -3.37
C ASN A 279 -16.39 7.74 -2.00
N PHE A 280 -17.72 7.58 -1.95
CA PHE A 280 -18.47 7.62 -0.69
C PHE A 280 -19.11 6.29 -0.28
N LYS A 281 -19.37 5.37 -1.22
CA LYS A 281 -20.11 4.13 -0.94
C LYS A 281 -19.37 3.21 0.03
N GLN A 282 -18.17 2.75 -0.33
CA GLN A 282 -17.38 1.82 0.50
C GLN A 282 -17.02 2.38 1.90
N PRO A 283 -16.63 3.67 2.07
CA PRO A 283 -16.44 4.23 3.40
C PRO A 283 -17.69 4.11 4.28
N GLY A 284 -18.87 4.38 3.72
CA GLY A 284 -20.15 4.24 4.42
C GLY A 284 -20.47 2.79 4.79
N GLU A 285 -20.26 1.86 3.86
CA GLU A 285 -20.45 0.43 4.09
C GLU A 285 -19.57 -0.08 5.23
N ARG A 286 -18.29 0.32 5.25
CA ARG A 286 -17.34 -0.06 6.29
C ARG A 286 -17.69 0.53 7.65
N TYR A 287 -18.15 1.78 7.71
CA TYR A 287 -18.64 2.38 8.96
C TYR A 287 -19.83 1.58 9.52
N ARG A 288 -20.79 1.23 8.66
CA ARG A 288 -21.99 0.48 9.04
C ARG A 288 -21.70 -0.96 9.46
N SER A 289 -20.59 -1.55 9.01
CA SER A 289 -20.22 -2.91 9.39
C SER A 289 -19.65 -3.03 10.81
N TRP A 290 -19.37 -1.92 11.49
CA TRP A 290 -18.80 -1.93 12.84
C TRP A 290 -19.84 -2.06 13.94
N ALA A 291 -19.42 -2.63 15.07
CA ALA A 291 -20.15 -2.52 16.33
C ALA A 291 -20.23 -1.05 16.79
N ALA A 292 -21.25 -0.74 17.58
CA ALA A 292 -21.57 0.63 17.98
C ALA A 292 -20.45 1.33 18.78
N ASP A 293 -19.71 0.59 19.60
CA ASP A 293 -18.57 1.10 20.37
C ASP A 293 -17.38 1.47 19.47
N ARG A 294 -17.11 0.67 18.43
CA ARG A 294 -16.08 0.97 17.42
C ARG A 294 -16.47 2.16 16.55
N GLN A 295 -17.75 2.26 16.18
CA GLN A 295 -18.28 3.47 15.52
C GLN A 295 -18.09 4.72 16.38
N GLU A 296 -18.34 4.61 17.69
CA GLU A 296 -18.18 5.74 18.62
C GLU A 296 -16.72 6.19 18.74
N ARG A 297 -15.77 5.25 18.88
CA ARG A 297 -14.33 5.58 18.86
C ARG A 297 -13.91 6.30 17.59
N PHE A 298 -14.37 5.81 16.43
CA PHE A 298 -14.13 6.47 15.15
C PHE A 298 -14.65 7.91 15.12
N ILE A 299 -15.87 8.15 15.59
CA ILE A 299 -16.45 9.50 15.67
C ILE A 299 -15.61 10.40 16.61
N CYS A 300 -15.20 9.91 17.78
CA CYS A 300 -14.36 10.67 18.71
C CYS A 300 -13.05 11.10 18.06
N ARG A 301 -12.32 10.19 17.40
CA ARG A 301 -11.08 10.51 16.67
C ARG A 301 -11.27 11.60 15.61
N TRP A 302 -12.39 11.55 14.88
CA TRP A 302 -12.73 12.59 13.91
C TRP A 302 -13.05 13.94 14.55
N VAL A 303 -13.80 13.94 15.64
CA VAL A 303 -14.08 15.17 16.40
C VAL A 303 -12.80 15.78 16.92
N ASP A 304 -11.90 14.98 17.50
CA ASP A 304 -10.62 15.45 18.02
C ASP A 304 -9.77 16.07 16.92
N ALA A 305 -9.65 15.39 15.77
CA ALA A 305 -8.88 15.89 14.63
C ALA A 305 -9.48 17.19 14.05
N LEU A 306 -10.81 17.28 13.92
CA LEU A 306 -11.52 18.45 13.35
C LEU A 306 -11.66 19.62 14.35
N SER A 307 -11.34 19.39 15.62
CA SER A 307 -11.37 20.42 16.68
C SER A 307 -10.08 21.24 16.73
N ASP A 308 -9.03 20.86 16.00
CA ASP A 308 -7.80 21.65 15.91
C ASP A 308 -8.13 23.10 15.49
N PRO A 309 -7.64 24.13 16.21
CA PRO A 309 -7.93 25.53 15.92
C PRO A 309 -7.55 25.99 14.51
N ARG A 310 -6.60 25.30 13.85
CA ARG A 310 -6.19 25.61 12.48
C ARG A 310 -7.07 24.94 11.42
N VAL A 311 -7.91 23.98 11.81
CA VAL A 311 -8.98 23.46 10.95
C VAL A 311 -10.07 24.50 10.89
N THR A 312 -10.09 25.26 9.80
CA THR A 312 -11.05 26.34 9.57
C THR A 312 -12.48 25.81 9.48
N HIS A 313 -13.46 26.70 9.61
CA HIS A 313 -14.86 26.36 9.41
C HIS A 313 -15.11 25.73 8.02
N GLU A 314 -14.41 26.21 6.99
CA GLU A 314 -14.49 25.68 5.63
C GLU A 314 -14.01 24.23 5.56
N ILE A 315 -12.78 23.94 6.02
CA ILE A 315 -12.23 22.58 6.04
C ILE A 315 -13.15 21.64 6.83
N ARG A 316 -13.64 22.09 7.99
CA ARG A 316 -14.57 21.31 8.81
C ARG A 316 -15.88 21.01 8.08
N SER A 317 -16.42 21.99 7.37
CA SER A 317 -17.67 21.84 6.59
C SER A 317 -17.48 20.84 5.44
N ILE A 318 -16.32 20.87 4.77
CA ILE A 318 -15.99 19.91 3.70
C ILE A 318 -15.93 18.48 4.25
N TRP A 319 -15.23 18.25 5.36
CA TRP A 319 -15.15 16.92 5.97
C TRP A 319 -16.50 16.41 6.45
N ILE A 320 -17.32 17.26 7.07
CA ILE A 320 -18.69 16.90 7.46
C ILE A 320 -19.52 16.56 6.21
N SER A 321 -19.36 17.29 5.11
CA SER A 321 -20.03 17.00 3.84
C SER A 321 -19.61 15.64 3.27
N TYR A 322 -18.31 15.33 3.22
CA TYR A 322 -17.81 14.03 2.76
C TYR A 322 -18.35 12.87 3.60
N TRP A 323 -18.30 13.01 4.93
CA TRP A 323 -18.86 12.00 5.82
C TRP A 323 -20.37 11.87 5.70
N SER A 324 -21.10 12.97 5.47
CA SER A 324 -22.55 12.94 5.23
C SER A 324 -22.93 12.20 3.95
N GLN A 325 -22.11 12.33 2.90
CA GLN A 325 -22.28 11.62 1.63
C GLN A 325 -22.01 10.12 1.76
N ALA A 326 -21.04 9.73 2.60
CA ALA A 326 -20.76 8.32 2.88
C ALA A 326 -21.81 7.68 3.80
N ASP A 327 -22.17 8.37 4.89
CA ASP A 327 -23.20 7.96 5.82
C ASP A 327 -23.79 9.17 6.57
N LYS A 328 -25.09 9.41 6.40
CA LYS A 328 -25.78 10.56 6.98
C LYS A 328 -25.62 10.64 8.51
N SER A 329 -25.56 9.50 9.19
CA SER A 329 -25.46 9.48 10.65
C SER A 329 -24.08 9.94 11.14
N VAL A 330 -23.02 9.64 10.38
CA VAL A 330 -21.65 10.11 10.68
C VAL A 330 -21.60 11.63 10.59
N GLY A 331 -22.06 12.18 9.45
CA GLY A 331 -22.12 13.63 9.24
C GLY A 331 -22.91 14.36 10.33
N GLN A 332 -24.07 13.84 10.72
CA GLN A 332 -24.88 14.40 11.81
C GLN A 332 -24.15 14.37 13.16
N LYS A 333 -23.57 13.22 13.55
CA LYS A 333 -22.82 13.08 14.81
C LYS A 333 -21.63 14.05 14.87
N LEU A 334 -20.89 14.19 13.77
CA LEU A 334 -19.77 15.14 13.68
C LEU A 334 -20.24 16.59 13.78
N ALA A 335 -21.26 16.98 13.01
CA ALA A 335 -21.80 18.33 13.03
C ALA A 335 -22.31 18.72 14.43
N SER A 336 -23.04 17.82 15.10
CA SER A 336 -23.55 18.05 16.46
C SER A 336 -22.43 18.20 17.48
N ARG A 337 -21.39 17.36 17.45
CA ARG A 337 -20.29 17.43 18.43
C ARG A 337 -19.35 18.62 18.21
N LEU A 338 -19.22 19.08 16.96
CA LEU A 338 -18.37 20.22 16.60
C LEU A 338 -19.12 21.56 16.61
N ASN A 339 -20.42 21.57 16.95
CA ASN A 339 -21.29 22.74 16.91
C ASN A 339 -21.31 23.46 15.55
N VAL A 340 -21.23 22.71 14.45
CA VAL A 340 -21.27 23.25 13.08
C VAL A 340 -22.70 23.21 12.58
N ARG A 341 -23.23 24.34 12.10
CA ARG A 341 -24.55 24.35 11.43
C ARG A 341 -24.41 23.71 10.05
N PRO A 342 -25.34 22.85 9.61
CA PRO A 342 -25.31 22.31 8.26
C PRO A 342 -25.35 23.46 7.24
N SER A 343 -24.37 23.50 6.33
CA SER A 343 -24.47 24.29 5.11
C SER A 343 -25.57 23.67 4.26
N ILE A 344 -26.66 24.41 4.04
CA ILE A 344 -27.80 23.98 3.20
C ILE A 344 -27.36 23.88 1.74
#